data_AF-A0A6N7M7T6-F1
#
_entry.id   AF-A0A6N7M7T6-F1
#
_cell.length_a   1.000
_cell.length_b   1.000
_cell.length_c   1.000
_cell.angle_alpha   90.00
_cell.angle_beta   90.00
_cell.angle_gamma   90.00
#
_symmetry.space_group_name_H-M   'P 1'
#
loop_
_entity.id
_entity.type
_entity.pdbx_description
1 polymer ?
#
loop_
_entity_poly.entity_id
_entity_poly.type
_entity_poly.pdbx_seq_one_letter_code
_entity_poly.pdbx_strand_id
1 'polypeptide(L)'
;MENNHNLRMKLLGRWGEWASVHWMKTLLVALGITLIMVIGASMLKMEMTFYSMMPQGSQQVRDLKKIIDNFPAASSIVVVLEAKQKDDRAQSEMAVKKAVDVLSRELLDSEFSQYILRIQGKLDIEFFKDHGLMLSKAEDIERVRRVYANINLVPLFSRLNDDFEREYSGDEDKLADDEELAIAQFEGLEQILKVMESSAAGESISAEATSASIERFLFGSPYFLNRDSTL
;
A
#
# COMPACT_ATOMS: atom_id res chain seq x y z
N MET A 1 28.14 -56.20 -19.42
CA MET A 1 28.37 -54.75 -19.21
C MET A 1 29.63 -54.22 -19.93
N GLU A 2 30.50 -55.08 -20.46
CA GLU A 2 31.80 -54.73 -21.06
C GLU A 2 31.72 -54.14 -22.49
N ASN A 3 30.69 -54.49 -23.26
CA ASN A 3 30.58 -54.12 -24.67
C ASN A 3 30.32 -52.61 -24.89
N ASN A 4 29.57 -51.98 -23.99
CA ASN A 4 29.28 -50.54 -24.06
C ASN A 4 30.50 -49.66 -23.77
N HIS A 5 31.48 -50.18 -23.03
CA HIS A 5 32.69 -49.44 -22.70
C HIS A 5 33.64 -49.36 -23.91
N ASN A 6 33.82 -50.49 -24.60
CA ASN A 6 34.60 -50.58 -25.83
C ASN A 6 34.00 -49.74 -26.98
N LEU A 7 32.66 -49.70 -27.11
CA LEU A 7 31.97 -48.86 -28.10
C LEU A 7 32.18 -47.36 -27.86
N ARG A 8 32.10 -46.89 -26.60
CA ARG A 8 32.35 -45.50 -26.24
C ARG A 8 33.81 -45.10 -26.50
N MET A 9 34.76 -45.95 -26.14
CA MET A 9 36.19 -45.69 -26.39
C MET A 9 36.51 -45.64 -27.89
N LYS A 10 35.93 -46.55 -28.71
CA LYS A 10 36.09 -46.51 -30.17
C LYS A 10 35.46 -45.26 -30.80
N LEU A 11 34.31 -44.81 -30.30
CA LEU A 11 33.67 -43.59 -30.79
C LEU A 11 34.46 -42.34 -30.42
N LEU A 12 34.86 -42.20 -29.15
CA LEU A 12 35.66 -41.07 -28.69
C LEU A 12 37.04 -41.03 -29.36
N GLY A 13 37.69 -42.19 -29.54
CA GLY A 13 38.96 -42.30 -30.26
C GLY A 13 38.87 -41.87 -31.72
N ARG A 14 37.82 -42.30 -32.44
CA ARG A 14 37.59 -41.88 -33.84
C ARG A 14 37.29 -40.39 -33.97
N TRP A 15 36.59 -39.80 -32.99
CA TRP A 15 36.37 -38.36 -32.95
C TRP A 15 37.66 -37.58 -32.65
N GLY A 16 38.51 -38.09 -31.76
CA GLY A 16 39.81 -37.50 -31.46
C GLY A 16 40.79 -37.56 -32.64
N GLU A 17 40.87 -38.71 -33.33
CA GLU A 17 41.67 -38.86 -34.56
C GLU A 17 41.16 -37.94 -35.67
N TRP A 18 39.85 -37.87 -35.90
CA TRP A 18 39.27 -36.97 -36.89
C TRP A 18 39.54 -35.50 -36.57
N ALA A 19 39.42 -35.12 -35.29
CA ALA A 19 39.67 -33.78 -34.82
C ALA A 19 41.14 -33.35 -34.99
N SER A 20 42.07 -34.28 -34.80
CA SER A 20 43.51 -34.08 -34.99
C SER A 20 43.91 -33.96 -36.46
N VAL A 21 43.36 -34.83 -37.33
CA VAL A 21 43.67 -34.82 -38.77
C VAL A 21 43.06 -33.61 -39.50
N HIS A 22 41.89 -33.13 -39.05
CA HIS A 22 41.16 -32.03 -39.70
C HIS A 22 41.03 -30.79 -38.81
N TRP A 23 42.13 -30.36 -38.17
CA TRP A 23 42.15 -29.27 -37.18
C TRP A 23 41.37 -28.00 -37.58
N MET A 24 41.45 -27.56 -38.84
CA MET A 24 40.70 -26.40 -39.35
C MET A 24 39.17 -26.61 -39.35
N LYS A 25 38.70 -27.81 -39.71
CA LYS A 25 37.27 -28.14 -39.72
C LYS A 25 36.75 -28.26 -38.28
N THR A 26 37.55 -28.86 -37.39
CA THR A 26 37.26 -28.93 -35.95
C THR A 26 37.12 -27.54 -35.35
N LEU A 27 38.01 -26.61 -35.71
CA LEU A 27 37.99 -25.24 -35.22
C LEU A 27 36.77 -24.47 -35.74
N LEU A 28 36.38 -24.64 -37.01
CA LEU A 28 35.15 -24.06 -37.56
C LEU A 28 33.89 -24.60 -36.89
N VAL A 29 33.83 -25.91 -36.60
CA VAL A 29 32.71 -26.53 -35.88
C VAL A 29 32.62 -26.00 -34.46
N ALA A 30 33.75 -25.91 -33.74
CA ALA A 30 33.80 -25.34 -32.40
C ALA A 30 33.34 -23.87 -32.41
N LEU A 31 33.85 -23.06 -33.35
CA LEU A 31 33.43 -21.67 -33.53
C LEU A 31 31.92 -21.56 -33.80
N GLY A 32 31.37 -22.43 -34.64
CA GLY A 32 29.93 -22.48 -34.93
C GLY A 32 29.10 -22.77 -33.69
N ILE A 33 29.51 -23.76 -32.88
CA ILE A 33 28.85 -24.08 -31.60
C ILE A 33 28.95 -22.91 -30.63
N THR A 34 30.12 -22.27 -30.52
CA THR A 34 30.31 -21.07 -29.69
C THR A 34 29.40 -19.94 -30.13
N LEU A 35 29.27 -19.68 -31.44
CA LEU A 35 28.40 -18.63 -31.95
C LEU A 35 26.92 -18.90 -31.62
N ILE A 36 26.47 -20.16 -31.75
CA ILE A 36 25.12 -20.57 -31.37
C ILE A 36 24.90 -20.37 -29.86
N MET A 37 25.87 -20.74 -29.03
CA MET A 37 25.79 -20.52 -27.58
C MET A 37 25.75 -19.04 -27.22
N VAL A 38 26.53 -18.18 -27.91
CA VAL A 38 26.50 -16.72 -27.70
C VAL A 38 25.14 -16.13 -28.09
N ILE A 39 24.55 -16.58 -29.21
CA ILE A 39 23.19 -16.18 -29.62
C ILE A 39 22.18 -16.63 -28.56
N GLY A 40 22.25 -17.89 -28.11
CA GLY A 40 21.38 -18.40 -27.06
C GLY A 40 21.51 -17.61 -25.75
N ALA A 41 22.73 -17.28 -25.34
CA ALA A 41 22.99 -16.46 -24.16
C ALA A 41 22.43 -15.04 -24.30
N SER A 42 22.47 -14.45 -25.49
CA SER A 42 21.90 -13.11 -25.75
C SER A 42 20.37 -13.06 -25.66
N MET A 43 19.68 -14.21 -25.76
CA MET A 43 18.22 -14.31 -25.64
C MET A 43 17.75 -14.61 -24.22
N LEU A 44 18.67 -14.80 -23.27
CA LEU A 44 18.32 -15.04 -21.86
C LEU A 44 17.67 -13.78 -21.28
N LYS A 45 16.41 -13.92 -20.86
CA LYS A 45 15.71 -12.89 -20.07
C LYS A 45 15.85 -13.26 -18.60
N MET A 46 16.36 -12.32 -17.80
CA MET A 46 16.31 -12.48 -16.35
C MET A 46 14.89 -12.21 -15.87
N GLU A 47 14.26 -13.23 -15.29
CA GLU A 47 12.94 -13.12 -14.70
C GLU A 47 13.08 -13.17 -13.17
N MET A 48 13.10 -12.01 -12.53
CA MET A 48 13.31 -11.86 -11.07
C MET A 48 12.02 -11.98 -10.25
N THR A 49 10.93 -12.45 -10.87
CA THR A 49 9.65 -12.59 -10.16
C THR A 49 9.69 -13.83 -9.28
N PHE A 50 9.26 -13.71 -8.02
CA PHE A 50 9.09 -14.87 -7.14
C PHE A 50 8.20 -15.97 -7.78
N TYR A 51 7.25 -15.56 -8.61
CA TYR A 51 6.37 -16.45 -9.38
C TYR A 51 7.11 -17.43 -10.30
N SER A 52 8.19 -17.00 -10.98
CA SER A 52 8.92 -17.84 -11.95
C SER A 52 9.67 -19.00 -11.28
N MET A 53 9.93 -18.89 -9.97
CA MET A 53 10.57 -19.92 -9.17
C MET A 53 9.59 -20.97 -8.64
N MET A 54 8.28 -20.73 -8.79
CA MET A 54 7.25 -21.63 -8.27
C MET A 54 6.98 -22.84 -9.19
N PRO A 55 6.51 -23.98 -8.64
CA PRO A 55 6.13 -25.15 -9.43
C PRO A 55 4.87 -24.87 -10.28
N GLN A 56 5.10 -24.55 -11.56
CA GLN A 56 4.08 -24.18 -12.55
C GLN A 56 3.00 -25.27 -12.80
N GLY A 57 3.27 -26.52 -12.42
CA GLY A 57 2.33 -27.63 -12.54
C GLY A 57 1.21 -27.63 -11.50
N SER A 58 1.33 -26.87 -10.41
CA SER A 58 0.33 -26.82 -9.34
C SER A 58 -0.88 -25.95 -9.70
N GLN A 59 -2.06 -26.29 -9.18
CA GLN A 59 -3.29 -25.51 -9.41
C GLN A 59 -3.20 -24.13 -8.73
N GLN A 60 -2.60 -24.08 -7.55
CA GLN A 60 -2.43 -22.88 -6.74
C GLN A 60 -1.62 -21.80 -7.46
N VAL A 61 -0.53 -22.20 -8.12
CA VAL A 61 0.31 -21.26 -8.90
C VAL A 61 -0.45 -20.71 -10.11
N ARG A 62 -1.24 -21.55 -10.79
CA ARG A 62 -2.09 -21.10 -11.90
C ARG A 62 -3.16 -20.10 -11.45
N ASP A 63 -3.77 -20.32 -10.31
CA ASP A 63 -4.80 -19.43 -9.79
C ASP A 63 -4.20 -18.11 -9.27
N LEU A 64 -3.03 -18.16 -8.62
CA LEU A 64 -2.27 -16.96 -8.28
C LEU A 64 -1.91 -16.15 -9.53
N LYS A 65 -1.48 -16.81 -10.62
CA LYS A 65 -1.21 -16.14 -11.89
C LYS A 65 -2.43 -15.41 -12.43
N LYS A 66 -3.58 -16.09 -12.46
CA LYS A 66 -4.84 -15.47 -12.90
C LYS A 66 -5.20 -14.26 -12.05
N ILE A 67 -4.97 -14.30 -10.74
CA ILE A 67 -5.24 -13.15 -9.86
C ILE A 67 -4.32 -11.99 -10.24
N ILE A 68 -3.02 -12.22 -10.37
CA ILE A 68 -2.05 -11.17 -10.74
C ILE A 68 -2.39 -10.57 -12.11
N ASP A 69 -2.71 -11.41 -13.10
CA ASP A 69 -3.00 -10.98 -14.48
C ASP A 69 -4.32 -10.20 -14.57
N ASN A 70 -5.34 -10.55 -13.78
CA ASN A 70 -6.66 -9.91 -13.82
C ASN A 70 -6.84 -8.76 -12.80
N PHE A 71 -5.99 -8.69 -11.77
CA PHE A 71 -6.04 -7.67 -10.73
C PHE A 71 -4.68 -6.94 -10.62
N PRO A 72 -4.43 -5.94 -11.48
CA PRO A 72 -3.18 -5.17 -11.49
C PRO A 72 -2.84 -4.50 -10.15
N ALA A 73 -3.84 -4.30 -9.29
CA ALA A 73 -3.69 -3.81 -7.92
C ALA A 73 -2.77 -4.70 -7.05
N ALA A 74 -2.51 -5.94 -7.46
CA ALA A 74 -1.54 -6.83 -6.80
C ALA A 74 -0.08 -6.35 -6.91
N SER A 75 0.22 -5.44 -7.84
CA SER A 75 1.53 -4.79 -7.96
C SER A 75 1.44 -3.35 -7.45
N SER A 76 1.42 -3.17 -6.13
CA SER A 76 1.45 -1.85 -5.50
C SER A 76 2.85 -1.53 -4.96
N ILE A 77 3.21 -0.25 -5.02
CA ILE A 77 4.40 0.28 -4.36
C ILE A 77 3.89 1.08 -3.16
N VAL A 78 4.29 0.67 -1.96
CA VAL A 78 4.01 1.43 -0.74
C VAL A 78 5.20 2.35 -0.50
N VAL A 79 4.93 3.66 -0.47
CA VAL A 79 5.93 4.69 -0.17
C VAL A 79 5.68 5.21 1.23
N VAL A 80 6.68 5.11 2.09
CA VAL A 80 6.63 5.65 3.46
C VAL A 80 7.45 6.93 3.48
N LEU A 81 6.86 8.00 4.02
CA LEU A 81 7.50 9.31 4.16
C LEU A 81 7.79 9.58 5.64
N GLU A 82 9.02 10.00 5.92
CA GLU A 82 9.48 10.31 7.27
C GLU A 82 9.99 11.76 7.33
N ALA A 83 9.60 12.49 8.36
CA ALA A 83 10.12 13.84 8.61
C ALA A 83 11.54 13.77 9.19
N LYS A 84 12.47 14.56 8.63
CA LYS A 84 13.86 14.60 9.10
C LYS A 84 14.03 15.10 10.54
N GLN A 85 13.13 15.96 11.00
CA GLN A 85 13.21 16.58 12.31
C GLN A 85 12.11 16.03 13.19
N LYS A 86 12.48 15.24 14.20
CA LYS A 86 11.53 14.55 15.10
C LYS A 86 11.18 15.34 16.37
N ASP A 87 11.77 16.52 16.56
CA ASP A 87 11.65 17.28 17.82
C ASP A 87 10.26 17.89 18.05
N ASP A 88 9.51 18.14 16.98
CA ASP A 88 8.14 18.66 17.04
C ASP A 88 7.22 17.79 16.17
N ARG A 89 6.29 17.08 16.85
CA ARG A 89 5.31 16.19 16.22
C ARG A 89 4.40 16.94 15.24
N ALA A 90 3.92 18.13 15.62
CA ALA A 90 2.97 18.88 14.80
C ALA A 90 3.64 19.36 13.50
N GLN A 91 4.88 19.85 13.59
CA GLN A 91 5.64 20.25 12.41
C GLN A 91 6.01 19.06 11.51
N SER A 92 6.39 17.93 12.11
CA SER A 92 6.68 16.68 11.40
C SER A 92 5.47 16.20 10.60
N GLU A 93 4.30 16.17 11.25
CA GLU A 93 3.05 15.75 10.64
C GLU A 93 2.65 16.68 9.50
N MET A 94 2.76 18.00 9.68
CA MET A 94 2.50 18.98 8.61
C MET A 94 3.45 18.79 7.42
N ALA A 95 4.74 18.56 7.67
CA ALA A 95 5.73 18.34 6.62
C ALA A 95 5.43 17.07 5.81
N VAL A 96 5.08 15.97 6.49
CA VAL A 96 4.71 14.69 5.86
C VAL A 96 3.45 14.85 5.04
N LYS A 97 2.37 15.43 5.59
CA LYS A 97 1.11 15.68 4.86
C LYS A 97 1.34 16.48 3.59
N LYS A 98 2.11 17.57 3.69
CA LYS A 98 2.47 18.40 2.53
C LYS A 98 3.28 17.61 1.49
N ALA A 99 4.22 16.79 1.93
CA ALA A 99 5.02 15.93 1.05
C ALA A 99 4.14 14.91 0.31
N VAL A 100 3.16 14.29 1.00
CA VAL A 100 2.18 13.39 0.36
C VAL A 100 1.41 14.11 -0.75
N ASP A 101 0.89 15.31 -0.50
CA ASP A 101 0.12 16.05 -1.51
C ASP A 101 0.98 16.52 -2.69
N VAL A 102 2.23 16.92 -2.45
CA VAL A 102 3.17 17.30 -3.53
C VAL A 102 3.54 16.08 -4.35
N LEU A 103 4.00 15.00 -3.72
CA LEU A 103 4.41 13.78 -4.40
C LEU A 103 3.26 13.18 -5.21
N SER A 104 2.05 13.17 -4.66
CA SER A 104 0.87 12.66 -5.36
C SER A 104 0.57 13.46 -6.64
N ARG A 105 0.71 14.79 -6.60
CA ARG A 105 0.52 15.64 -7.79
C ARG A 105 1.64 15.47 -8.80
N GLU A 106 2.90 15.52 -8.35
CA GLU A 106 4.06 15.36 -9.24
C GLU A 106 4.05 14.03 -9.98
N LEU A 107 3.70 12.94 -9.31
CA LEU A 107 3.59 11.63 -9.94
C LEU A 107 2.47 11.58 -11.00
N LEU A 108 1.33 12.21 -10.74
CA LEU A 108 0.22 12.31 -11.70
C LEU A 108 0.53 13.21 -12.90
N ASP A 109 1.33 14.25 -12.71
CA ASP A 109 1.70 15.21 -13.75
C ASP A 109 2.98 14.82 -14.52
N SER A 110 3.66 13.75 -14.10
CA SER A 110 4.92 13.29 -14.70
C SER A 110 4.74 12.51 -16.01
N GLU A 111 5.85 12.30 -16.74
CA GLU A 111 5.92 11.37 -17.87
C GLU A 111 5.60 9.92 -17.49
N PHE A 112 5.62 9.61 -16.19
CA PHE A 112 5.29 8.30 -15.65
C PHE A 112 3.81 8.09 -15.37
N SER A 113 2.99 9.13 -15.49
CA SER A 113 1.53 9.06 -15.27
C SER A 113 0.86 7.94 -16.08
N GLN A 114 1.32 7.69 -17.31
CA GLN A 114 0.84 6.59 -18.15
C GLN A 114 1.10 5.18 -17.59
N TYR A 115 2.04 5.03 -16.66
CA TYR A 115 2.38 3.77 -15.99
C TYR A 115 1.76 3.66 -14.59
N ILE A 116 1.18 4.75 -14.08
CA ILE A 116 0.60 4.81 -12.74
C ILE A 116 -0.92 4.71 -12.87
N LEU A 117 -1.49 3.57 -12.47
CA LEU A 117 -2.93 3.37 -12.53
C LEU A 117 -3.68 4.23 -11.51
N ARG A 118 -3.14 4.35 -10.29
CA ARG A 118 -3.77 5.09 -9.19
C ARG A 118 -2.73 5.45 -8.14
N ILE A 119 -2.89 6.62 -7.54
CA ILE A 119 -2.18 7.04 -6.32
C ILE A 119 -3.20 7.16 -5.21
N GLN A 120 -2.89 6.59 -4.05
CA GLN A 120 -3.71 6.67 -2.85
C GLN A 120 -2.86 7.19 -1.69
N GLY A 121 -2.78 8.52 -1.57
CA GLY A 121 -2.07 9.18 -0.46
C GLY A 121 -2.97 9.56 0.72
N LYS A 122 -4.27 9.69 0.49
CA LYS A 122 -5.27 10.06 1.49
C LYS A 122 -6.64 9.45 1.21
N LEU A 123 -7.48 9.39 2.23
CA LEU A 123 -8.89 9.02 2.13
C LEU A 123 -9.64 10.06 1.28
N ASP A 124 -10.59 9.58 0.49
CA ASP A 124 -11.52 10.41 -0.27
C ASP A 124 -12.69 10.80 0.63
N ILE A 125 -12.52 11.92 1.35
CA ILE A 125 -13.50 12.38 2.33
C ILE A 125 -14.84 12.70 1.67
N GLU A 126 -14.87 13.19 0.43
CA GLU A 126 -16.12 13.47 -0.28
C GLU A 126 -16.89 12.18 -0.58
N PHE A 127 -16.20 11.11 -1.01
CA PHE A 127 -16.84 9.81 -1.17
C PHE A 127 -17.47 9.30 0.14
N PHE A 128 -16.79 9.48 1.28
CA PHE A 128 -17.35 9.08 2.58
C PHE A 128 -18.48 10.00 3.06
N LYS A 129 -18.48 11.29 2.71
CA LYS A 129 -19.59 12.19 2.98
C LYS A 129 -20.85 11.76 2.22
N ASP A 130 -20.69 11.35 0.97
CA ASP A 130 -21.83 10.96 0.11
C ASP A 130 -22.33 9.52 0.39
N HIS A 131 -21.44 8.62 0.81
CA HIS A 131 -21.74 7.19 0.89
C HIS A 131 -21.49 6.55 2.26
N GLY A 132 -20.98 7.28 3.25
CA GLY A 132 -20.56 6.72 4.54
C GLY A 132 -21.65 5.90 5.22
N LEU A 133 -22.86 6.45 5.35
CA LEU A 133 -23.99 5.75 5.96
C LEU A 133 -24.45 4.51 5.17
N MET A 134 -24.27 4.49 3.85
CA MET A 134 -24.59 3.32 3.02
C MET A 134 -23.60 2.18 3.26
N LEU A 135 -22.35 2.50 3.62
CA LEU A 135 -21.29 1.54 3.89
C LEU A 135 -21.26 1.08 5.35
N SER A 136 -21.93 1.80 6.25
CA SER A 136 -22.02 1.48 7.68
C SER A 136 -22.93 0.28 7.96
N LYS A 137 -22.63 -0.46 9.05
CA LYS A 137 -23.53 -1.51 9.54
C LYS A 137 -24.78 -0.88 10.14
N ALA A 138 -25.89 -1.63 10.17
CA ALA A 138 -27.15 -1.15 10.75
C ALA A 138 -27.00 -0.72 12.22
N GLU A 139 -26.17 -1.44 13.00
CA GLU A 139 -25.87 -1.12 14.39
C GLU A 139 -25.15 0.22 14.54
N ASP A 140 -24.19 0.52 13.66
CA ASP A 140 -23.45 1.79 13.62
C ASP A 140 -24.36 2.95 13.20
N ILE A 141 -25.26 2.73 12.24
CA ILE A 141 -26.26 3.73 11.83
C ILE A 141 -27.17 4.08 13.01
N GLU A 142 -27.62 3.07 13.77
CA GLU A 142 -28.44 3.27 14.94
C GLU A 142 -27.66 3.98 16.07
N ARG A 143 -26.35 3.71 16.18
CA ARG A 143 -25.44 4.45 17.07
C ARG A 143 -25.36 5.92 16.68
N VAL A 144 -25.08 6.22 15.41
CA VAL A 144 -25.10 7.59 14.85
C VAL A 144 -26.44 8.27 15.14
N ARG A 145 -27.56 7.59 14.93
CA ARG A 145 -28.90 8.12 15.24
C ARG A 145 -29.03 8.50 16.71
N ARG A 146 -28.59 7.67 17.65
CA ARG A 146 -28.67 7.96 19.09
C ARG A 146 -27.85 9.20 19.46
N VAL A 147 -26.60 9.25 19.03
CA VAL A 147 -25.66 10.34 19.33
C VAL A 147 -26.16 11.65 18.72
N TYR A 148 -26.43 11.66 17.41
CA TYR A 148 -26.67 12.89 16.64
C TYR A 148 -28.14 13.30 16.49
N ALA A 149 -29.11 12.59 17.07
CA ALA A 149 -30.53 12.99 17.00
C ALA A 149 -30.85 14.36 17.63
N ASN A 150 -29.95 14.93 18.42
CA ASN A 150 -30.07 16.27 19.00
C ASN A 150 -28.67 16.87 19.11
N ILE A 151 -28.39 17.82 18.23
CA ILE A 151 -27.09 18.48 18.08
C ILE A 151 -26.93 19.73 18.97
N ASN A 152 -27.89 19.99 19.87
CA ASN A 152 -27.69 21.01 20.90
C ASN A 152 -26.53 20.58 21.81
N LEU A 153 -25.73 21.55 22.25
CA LEU A 153 -24.46 21.31 22.96
C LEU A 153 -24.59 20.28 24.09
N VAL A 154 -25.43 20.58 25.09
CA VAL A 154 -25.57 19.70 26.26
C VAL A 154 -26.07 18.30 25.88
N PRO A 155 -27.18 18.13 25.12
CA PRO A 155 -27.59 16.81 24.64
C PRO A 155 -26.52 16.05 23.83
N LEU A 156 -25.78 16.74 22.96
CA LEU A 156 -24.75 16.12 22.14
C LEU A 156 -23.62 15.54 23.01
N PHE A 157 -23.08 16.35 23.92
CA PHE A 157 -22.01 15.90 24.82
C PHE A 157 -22.46 14.80 25.77
N SER A 158 -23.66 14.89 26.33
CA SER A 158 -24.20 13.82 27.18
C SER A 158 -24.32 12.51 26.40
N ARG A 159 -24.84 12.54 25.18
CA ARG A 159 -25.01 11.33 24.36
C ARG A 159 -23.70 10.77 23.84
N LEU A 160 -22.72 11.64 23.55
CA LEU A 160 -21.38 11.22 23.19
C LEU A 160 -20.76 10.47 24.38
N ASN A 161 -20.86 11.03 25.60
CA ASN A 161 -20.40 10.36 26.81
C ASN A 161 -21.11 9.02 27.04
N ASP A 162 -22.44 8.97 26.95
CA ASP A 162 -23.23 7.73 27.10
C ASP A 162 -22.82 6.67 26.06
N ASP A 163 -22.42 7.10 24.87
CA ASP A 163 -21.96 6.22 23.79
C ASP A 163 -20.55 5.69 24.05
N PHE A 164 -19.62 6.53 24.52
CA PHE A 164 -18.29 6.11 24.97
C PHE A 164 -18.36 5.15 26.16
N GLU A 165 -19.18 5.44 27.16
CA GLU A 165 -19.40 4.54 28.30
C GLU A 165 -19.97 3.20 27.84
N ARG A 166 -20.91 3.20 26.91
CA ARG A 166 -21.45 1.95 26.37
C ARG A 166 -20.42 1.14 25.58
N GLU A 167 -19.57 1.82 24.82
CA GLU A 167 -18.65 1.17 23.90
C GLU A 167 -17.42 0.60 24.61
N TYR A 168 -16.93 1.29 25.64
CA TYR A 168 -15.63 1.01 26.25
C TYR A 168 -15.68 0.76 27.77
N SER A 169 -16.78 1.05 28.46
CA SER A 169 -16.83 0.81 29.92
C SER A 169 -16.86 -0.69 30.22
N GLY A 170 -15.85 -1.15 30.96
CA GLY A 170 -15.72 -2.56 31.33
C GLY A 170 -15.16 -3.46 30.22
N ASP A 171 -14.69 -2.88 29.12
CA ASP A 171 -14.09 -3.58 27.97
C ASP A 171 -12.78 -2.88 27.56
N GLU A 172 -11.73 -3.09 28.37
CA GLU A 172 -10.40 -2.48 28.16
C GLU A 172 -9.74 -2.96 26.87
N ASP A 173 -9.99 -4.21 26.47
CA ASP A 173 -9.45 -4.80 25.23
C ASP A 173 -10.01 -4.05 24.02
N LYS A 174 -11.31 -3.76 24.02
CA LYS A 174 -11.94 -3.01 22.93
C LYS A 174 -11.45 -1.58 22.82
N LEU A 175 -11.20 -0.90 23.95
CA LEU A 175 -10.60 0.44 23.92
C LEU A 175 -9.16 0.42 23.36
N ALA A 176 -8.39 -0.63 23.66
CA ALA A 176 -7.05 -0.81 23.11
C ALA A 176 -7.09 -1.05 21.59
N ASP A 177 -8.06 -1.84 21.11
CA ASP A 177 -8.26 -2.10 19.68
C ASP A 177 -8.71 -0.83 18.92
N ASP A 178 -9.57 -0.01 19.54
CA ASP A 178 -10.16 1.19 18.92
C ASP A 178 -9.44 2.50 19.31
N GLU A 179 -8.25 2.43 19.92
CA GLU A 179 -7.57 3.57 20.52
C GLU A 179 -7.35 4.72 19.53
N GLU A 180 -6.96 4.40 18.29
CA GLU A 180 -6.75 5.39 17.23
C GLU A 180 -8.03 6.17 16.89
N LEU A 181 -9.15 5.46 16.78
CA LEU A 181 -10.44 6.05 16.49
C LEU A 181 -10.89 6.96 17.63
N ALA A 182 -10.71 6.51 18.88
CA ALA A 182 -11.05 7.28 20.07
C ALA A 182 -10.22 8.58 20.15
N ILE A 183 -8.89 8.50 19.96
CA ILE A 183 -8.00 9.67 19.95
C ILE A 183 -8.42 10.65 18.84
N ALA A 184 -8.67 10.17 17.63
CA ALA A 184 -9.07 11.02 16.51
C ALA A 184 -10.38 11.77 16.80
N GLN A 185 -11.35 11.12 17.44
CA GLN A 185 -12.60 11.77 17.87
C GLN A 185 -12.35 12.84 18.94
N PHE A 186 -11.49 12.60 19.93
CA PHE A 186 -11.15 13.61 20.94
C PHE A 186 -10.37 14.80 20.37
N GLU A 187 -9.41 14.56 19.48
CA GLU A 187 -8.70 15.63 18.77
C GLU A 187 -9.68 16.49 17.93
N GLY A 188 -10.63 15.85 17.24
CA GLY A 188 -11.67 16.56 16.49
C GLY A 188 -12.60 17.35 17.41
N LEU A 189 -12.97 16.80 18.56
CA LEU A 189 -13.79 17.48 19.55
C LEU A 189 -13.10 18.71 20.13
N GLU A 190 -11.80 18.61 20.42
CA GLU A 190 -10.97 19.73 20.86
C GLU A 190 -10.97 20.85 19.81
N GLN A 191 -10.85 20.52 18.52
CA GLN A 191 -10.90 21.50 17.44
C GLN A 191 -12.27 22.18 17.33
N ILE A 192 -13.36 21.41 17.47
CA ILE A 192 -14.72 21.98 17.50
C ILE A 192 -14.87 22.95 18.68
N LEU A 193 -14.39 22.59 19.87
CA LEU A 193 -14.46 23.44 21.05
C LEU A 193 -13.64 24.74 20.89
N LYS A 194 -12.43 24.65 20.32
CA LYS A 194 -11.61 25.83 19.99
C LYS A 194 -12.31 26.77 19.01
N VAL A 195 -12.96 26.21 17.98
CA VAL A 195 -13.78 26.99 17.04
C VAL A 195 -14.95 27.65 17.78
N MET A 196 -15.64 26.95 18.68
CA MET A 196 -16.72 27.56 19.47
C MET A 196 -16.22 28.69 20.39
N GLU A 197 -15.05 28.51 21.02
CA GLU A 197 -14.42 29.51 21.88
C GLU A 197 -14.05 30.79 21.12
N SER A 198 -13.35 30.66 19.98
CA SER A 198 -13.02 31.80 19.10
C SER A 198 -14.28 32.55 18.66
N SER A 199 -15.35 31.82 18.31
CA SER A 199 -16.60 32.45 17.89
C SER A 199 -17.27 33.20 19.04
N ALA A 200 -17.22 32.67 20.26
CA ALA A 200 -17.74 33.32 21.46
C ALA A 200 -16.92 34.55 21.87
N ALA A 201 -15.62 34.56 21.57
CA ALA A 201 -14.74 35.71 21.74
C ALA A 201 -14.97 36.83 20.70
N GLY A 202 -15.86 36.60 19.72
CA GLY A 202 -16.18 37.58 18.67
C GLY A 202 -15.24 37.54 17.47
N GLU A 203 -14.41 36.50 17.35
CA GLU A 203 -13.55 36.30 16.19
C GLU A 203 -14.37 35.81 14.99
N SER A 204 -14.04 36.30 13.79
CA SER A 204 -14.66 35.81 12.56
C SER A 204 -14.07 34.45 12.19
N ILE A 205 -14.90 33.42 12.18
CA ILE A 205 -14.48 32.07 11.80
C ILE A 205 -14.88 31.82 10.35
N SER A 206 -13.94 31.30 9.57
CA SER A 206 -14.22 30.91 8.19
C SER A 206 -15.03 29.61 8.14
N ALA A 207 -15.94 29.50 7.17
CA ALA A 207 -16.74 28.30 6.98
C ALA A 207 -15.86 27.06 6.74
N GLU A 208 -14.70 27.25 6.11
CA GLU A 208 -13.71 26.21 5.85
C GLU A 208 -13.11 25.66 7.16
N ALA A 209 -12.77 26.54 8.11
CA ALA A 209 -12.21 26.11 9.39
C ALA A 209 -13.25 25.33 10.22
N THR A 210 -14.51 25.74 10.19
CA THR A 210 -15.62 25.02 10.82
C THR A 210 -15.87 23.67 10.14
N SER A 211 -15.86 23.61 8.80
CA SER A 211 -16.04 22.35 8.07
C SER A 211 -14.91 21.37 8.38
N ALA A 212 -13.67 21.85 8.39
CA ALA A 212 -12.49 21.02 8.67
C ALA A 212 -12.50 20.41 10.08
N SER A 213 -12.95 21.15 11.10
CA SER A 213 -13.05 20.61 12.46
C SER A 213 -14.13 19.54 12.59
N ILE A 214 -15.27 19.72 11.91
CA ILE A 214 -16.34 18.71 11.86
C ILE A 214 -15.88 17.47 11.10
N GLU A 215 -15.23 17.63 9.95
CA GLU A 215 -14.69 16.51 9.17
C GLU A 215 -13.64 15.73 9.97
N ARG A 216 -12.76 16.43 10.70
CA ARG A 216 -11.79 15.79 11.60
C ARG A 216 -12.47 14.99 12.70
N PHE A 217 -13.55 15.51 13.28
CA PHE A 217 -14.31 14.81 14.31
C PHE A 217 -15.04 13.56 13.79
N LEU A 218 -15.63 13.64 12.59
CA LEU A 218 -16.40 12.53 12.02
C LEU A 218 -15.54 11.46 11.36
N PHE A 219 -14.45 11.85 10.70
CA PHE A 219 -13.65 10.96 9.85
C PHE A 219 -12.18 10.83 10.27
N GLY A 220 -11.71 11.63 11.22
CA GLY A 220 -10.31 11.61 11.65
C GLY A 220 -9.33 12.21 10.64
N SER A 221 -8.12 11.67 10.58
CA SER A 221 -7.11 12.08 9.60
C SER A 221 -7.41 11.48 8.22
N PRO A 222 -7.49 12.28 7.16
CA PRO A 222 -7.54 11.70 5.82
C PRO A 222 -6.19 11.06 5.43
N TYR A 223 -5.09 11.39 6.12
CA TYR A 223 -3.76 10.85 5.84
C TYR A 223 -3.46 9.63 6.71
N PHE A 224 -2.86 8.62 6.08
CA PHE A 224 -2.32 7.44 6.76
C PHE A 224 -1.00 7.80 7.45
N LEU A 225 -1.01 7.88 8.77
CA LEU A 225 0.15 8.29 9.57
C LEU A 225 0.53 7.16 10.53
N ASN A 226 1.84 6.93 10.68
CA ASN A 226 2.34 6.04 11.74
C ASN A 226 2.36 6.80 13.07
N ARG A 227 1.77 6.21 14.10
CA ARG A 227 1.62 6.80 15.44
C ARG A 227 2.90 6.71 16.28
N ASP A 228 3.68 5.64 16.14
CA ASP A 228 4.65 5.25 17.17
C ASP A 228 6.02 5.91 17.06
N SER A 229 6.26 6.78 16.07
CA SER A 229 7.59 7.35 15.80
C SER A 229 8.72 6.31 15.62
N THR A 230 8.39 5.02 15.52
CA THR A 230 9.33 3.91 15.28
C THR A 230 9.29 3.47 13.83
N LEU A 231 9.64 4.40 12.93
CA LEU A 231 10.50 4.13 11.77
C LEU A 231 11.44 5.33 11.64
#